data_AF-A0A8C0GCQ4-F1
#
_entry.id   AF-A0A8C0GCQ4-F1
#
_cell.length_a   1.000
_cell.length_b   1.000
_cell.length_c   1.000
_cell.angle_alpha   90.00
_cell.angle_beta   90.00
_cell.angle_gamma   90.00
#
_symmetry.space_group_name_H-M   'P 1'
#
loop_
_entity.id
_entity.type
_entity.pdbx_description
1 polymer ?
#
loop_
_entity_poly.entity_id
_entity_poly.type
_entity_poly.pdbx_seq_one_letter_code
_entity_poly.pdbx_strand_id
1 'polypeptide(L)'
;MKAVNEQGKEVTEYGNKYWLMLDEMETQHVYPIKEAQVEEMKWRKWADDWLVHLISPNVYRTPREALASFDYIVHEGNFGTVEGFFAKYVGAVAMFFISKRLKSRHHLQDNVREDLYKAANDWVKAVGKHRPFMGGSQPNLADLAVYGVLRVMEGLEAYDDMMTHTKVQPWYHRMEKAIGEAEIVNWQLLQPPY
;
A
#
# COMPACT_ATOMS: atom_id res chain seq x y z
N MET A 1 4.09 3.81 -23.16
CA MET A 1 3.94 4.87 -24.18
C MET A 1 4.21 6.21 -23.52
N LYS A 2 4.90 7.13 -24.20
CA LYS A 2 4.96 8.52 -23.76
C LYS A 2 3.62 9.17 -24.10
N ALA A 3 2.85 9.54 -23.09
CA ALA A 3 1.64 10.33 -23.22
C ALA A 3 1.93 11.76 -22.74
N VAL A 4 1.11 12.72 -23.14
CA VAL A 4 1.17 14.08 -22.62
C VAL A 4 -0.05 14.25 -21.73
N ASN A 5 0.15 14.64 -20.47
CA ASN A 5 -0.97 14.87 -19.56
C ASN A 5 -1.70 16.19 -19.92
N GLU A 6 -2.85 16.44 -19.29
CA GLU A 6 -3.66 17.66 -19.50
C GLU A 6 -2.90 18.97 -19.23
N GLN A 7 -1.74 18.90 -18.58
CA GLN A 7 -0.88 20.04 -18.25
C GLN A 7 0.31 20.20 -19.22
N GLY A 8 0.34 19.44 -20.32
CA GLY A 8 1.40 19.53 -21.34
C GLY A 8 2.72 18.84 -20.94
N LYS A 9 2.73 18.06 -19.84
CA LYS A 9 3.92 17.34 -19.38
C LYS A 9 3.97 15.94 -19.99
N GLU A 10 5.13 15.55 -20.52
CA GLU A 10 5.39 14.16 -20.91
C GLU A 10 5.31 13.25 -19.67
N VAL A 11 4.40 12.29 -19.73
CA VAL A 11 4.21 11.23 -18.75
C VAL A 11 4.41 9.88 -19.44
N THR A 12 5.14 8.98 -18.80
CA THR A 12 5.27 7.62 -19.32
C THR A 12 4.24 6.74 -18.64
N GLU A 13 3.28 6.24 -19.41
CA GLU A 13 2.30 5.29 -18.93
C GLU A 13 2.58 3.90 -19.50
N TYR A 14 2.51 2.89 -18.64
CA TYR A 14 2.70 1.50 -19.00
C TYR A 14 1.32 0.87 -19.26
N GLY A 15 1.04 0.60 -20.53
CA GLY A 15 -0.17 -0.12 -20.92
C GLY A 15 -0.19 -1.52 -20.30
N ASN A 16 -1.39 -2.03 -20.02
CA ASN A 16 -1.60 -3.36 -19.43
C ASN A 16 -0.92 -3.57 -18.06
N LYS A 17 -0.57 -2.51 -17.32
CA LYS A 17 0.13 -2.59 -16.02
C LYS A 17 -0.52 -3.52 -14.98
N TYR A 18 -1.84 -3.70 -15.05
CA TYR A 18 -2.58 -4.58 -14.16
C TYR A 18 -2.99 -5.91 -14.80
N TRP A 19 -2.79 -6.08 -16.10
CA TRP A 19 -3.17 -7.30 -16.80
C TRP A 19 -2.02 -8.31 -16.75
N LEU A 20 -2.29 -9.52 -16.26
CA LEU A 20 -1.32 -10.61 -16.34
C LEU A 20 -1.38 -11.25 -17.72
N MET A 21 -0.22 -11.30 -18.39
CA MET A 21 -0.06 -11.92 -19.71
C MET A 21 0.07 -13.44 -19.54
N LEU A 22 -1.05 -14.11 -19.27
CA LEU A 22 -1.14 -15.56 -19.08
C LEU A 22 -1.80 -16.21 -20.30
N ASP A 23 -1.45 -17.45 -20.59
CA ASP A 23 -2.23 -18.26 -21.54
C ASP A 23 -3.56 -18.73 -20.93
N GLU A 24 -4.40 -19.44 -21.70
CA GLU A 24 -5.72 -19.89 -21.23
C GLU A 24 -5.63 -20.89 -20.06
N MET A 25 -4.65 -21.79 -20.07
CA MET A 25 -4.48 -22.80 -19.04
C MET A 25 -3.99 -22.17 -17.74
N GLU A 26 -3.00 -21.28 -17.84
CA GLU A 26 -2.49 -20.50 -16.71
C GLU A 26 -3.56 -19.58 -16.13
N THR A 27 -4.34 -18.92 -16.99
CA THR A 27 -5.45 -18.05 -16.55
C THR A 27 -6.47 -18.86 -15.78
N GLN A 28 -6.86 -20.05 -16.24
CA GLN A 28 -7.82 -20.89 -15.53
C GLN A 28 -7.24 -21.43 -14.21
N HIS A 29 -5.93 -21.65 -14.14
CA HIS A 29 -5.26 -22.08 -12.91
C HIS A 29 -5.21 -20.97 -11.86
N VAL A 30 -4.80 -19.76 -12.25
CA VAL A 30 -4.65 -18.60 -11.34
C VAL A 30 -6.02 -17.97 -11.02
N TYR A 31 -6.90 -17.90 -12.01
CA TYR A 31 -8.25 -17.34 -11.90
C TYR A 31 -9.28 -18.37 -12.38
N PRO A 32 -9.70 -19.31 -11.51
CA PRO A 32 -10.74 -20.29 -11.85
C PRO A 32 -12.08 -19.65 -12.22
N ILE A 33 -12.30 -18.40 -11.77
CA ILE A 33 -13.50 -17.59 -12.00
C ILE A 33 -13.06 -16.32 -12.75
N LYS A 34 -13.62 -16.06 -13.93
CA LYS A 34 -13.22 -14.92 -14.78
C LYS A 34 -13.40 -13.58 -14.08
N GLU A 35 -14.45 -13.45 -13.26
CA GLU A 35 -14.74 -12.24 -12.48
C GLU A 35 -13.63 -11.92 -11.47
N ALA A 36 -12.90 -12.93 -10.98
CA ALA A 36 -11.82 -12.74 -10.01
C ALA A 36 -10.62 -11.99 -10.62
N GLN A 37 -10.31 -12.22 -11.91
CA GLN A 37 -9.26 -11.49 -12.61
C GLN A 37 -9.60 -9.99 -12.72
N VAL A 38 -10.83 -9.69 -13.14
CA VAL A 38 -11.30 -8.30 -13.29
C VAL A 38 -11.38 -7.60 -11.92
N GLU A 39 -11.82 -8.32 -10.89
CA GLU A 39 -11.85 -7.81 -9.51
C GLU A 39 -10.46 -7.47 -9.00
N GLU A 40 -9.47 -8.36 -9.20
CA GLU A 40 -8.08 -8.11 -8.80
C GLU A 40 -7.53 -6.85 -9.49
N MET A 41 -7.69 -6.75 -10.81
CA MET A 41 -7.22 -5.59 -11.57
C MET A 41 -7.81 -4.28 -11.08
N LYS A 42 -9.11 -4.28 -10.77
CA LYS A 42 -9.81 -3.11 -10.23
C LYS A 42 -9.18 -2.66 -8.91
N TRP A 43 -8.90 -3.60 -8.00
CA TRP A 43 -8.36 -3.28 -6.69
C TRP A 43 -6.88 -2.91 -6.72
N ARG A 44 -6.08 -3.48 -7.62
CA ARG A 44 -4.70 -3.03 -7.88
C ARG A 44 -4.67 -1.59 -8.37
N LYS A 45 -5.56 -1.24 -9.31
CA LYS A 45 -5.73 0.14 -9.76
C LYS A 45 -6.16 1.06 -8.61
N TRP A 46 -7.11 0.63 -7.79
CA TRP A 46 -7.56 1.40 -6.63
C TRP A 46 -6.45 1.63 -5.59
N ALA A 47 -5.57 0.64 -5.36
CA ALA A 47 -4.45 0.79 -4.43
C ALA A 47 -3.50 1.93 -4.88
N ASP A 48 -3.18 1.97 -6.18
CA ASP A 48 -2.27 2.97 -6.75
C ASP A 48 -2.94 4.34 -6.98
N ASP A 49 -4.19 4.37 -7.42
CA ASP A 49 -4.87 5.62 -7.81
C ASP A 49 -5.57 6.31 -6.62
N TRP A 50 -5.78 5.60 -5.51
CA TRP A 50 -6.48 6.15 -4.33
C TRP A 50 -5.73 5.88 -3.03
N LEU A 51 -5.50 4.61 -2.67
CA LEU A 51 -5.02 4.26 -1.34
C LEU A 51 -3.66 4.89 -1.02
N VAL A 52 -2.71 4.86 -1.95
CA VAL A 52 -1.37 5.44 -1.77
C VAL A 52 -1.42 6.95 -1.49
N HIS A 53 -2.41 7.65 -2.03
CA HIS A 53 -2.57 9.09 -1.84
C HIS A 53 -3.08 9.45 -0.44
N LEU A 54 -3.55 8.47 0.34
CA LEU A 54 -3.92 8.66 1.73
C LEU A 54 -2.72 8.61 2.68
N ILE A 55 -1.63 7.94 2.29
CA ILE A 55 -0.47 7.68 3.16
C ILE A 55 0.20 8.99 3.58
N SER A 56 0.70 9.78 2.62
CA SER A 56 1.44 11.02 2.93
C SER A 56 0.61 12.02 3.77
N PRO A 57 -0.66 12.33 3.43
CA PRO A 57 -1.50 13.17 4.27
C PRO A 57 -1.71 12.63 5.69
N ASN A 58 -1.72 11.31 5.88
CA ASN A 58 -1.91 10.68 7.18
C ASN A 58 -0.64 10.63 8.04
N VAL A 59 0.50 10.26 7.49
CA VAL A 59 1.75 10.14 8.27
C VAL A 59 2.43 11.49 8.52
N TYR A 60 2.14 12.50 7.69
CA TYR A 60 2.64 13.88 7.85
C TYR A 60 1.54 14.87 8.29
N ARG A 61 0.50 14.39 8.99
CA ARG A 61 -0.67 15.19 9.36
C ARG A 61 -0.35 16.28 10.38
N THR A 62 0.46 15.96 11.38
CA THR A 62 0.92 16.88 12.43
C THR A 62 2.44 17.00 12.41
N PRO A 63 3.04 18.07 12.96
CA PRO A 63 4.50 18.20 13.01
C PRO A 63 5.19 17.06 13.76
N ARG A 64 4.53 16.51 14.79
CA ARG A 64 5.03 15.36 15.56
C ARG A 64 5.05 14.09 14.72
N GLU A 65 3.94 13.77 14.06
CA GLU A 65 3.84 12.61 13.16
C GLU A 65 4.83 12.74 11.99
N ALA A 66 5.01 13.95 11.45
CA ALA A 66 5.95 14.18 10.37
C ALA A 66 7.40 13.94 10.78
N LEU A 67 7.79 14.37 11.98
CA LEU A 67 9.11 14.09 12.54
C LEU A 67 9.31 12.59 12.80
N ALA A 68 8.29 11.90 13.34
CA ALA A 68 8.35 10.45 13.57
C ALA A 68 8.50 9.67 12.25
N SER A 69 7.76 10.06 11.22
CA SER A 69 7.82 9.45 9.89
C SER A 69 9.19 9.63 9.24
N PHE A 70 9.79 10.83 9.36
CA PHE A 70 11.13 11.07 8.85
C PHE A 70 12.22 10.39 9.66
N ASP A 71 12.05 10.29 10.98
CA ASP A 71 12.96 9.51 11.81
C ASP A 71 12.99 8.05 11.36
N TYR A 72 11.82 7.47 11.13
CA TYR A 72 11.68 6.13 10.56
C TYR A 72 12.35 6.01 9.18
N ILE A 73 12.10 6.95 8.25
CA ILE A 73 12.71 6.93 6.91
C ILE A 73 14.24 7.05 6.98
N VAL A 74 14.77 7.88 7.86
CA VAL A 74 16.22 8.07 8.02
C VAL A 74 16.86 6.84 8.66
N HIS A 75 16.16 6.19 9.61
CA HIS A 75 16.63 4.98 10.28
C HIS A 75 16.60 3.75 9.36
N GLU A 76 15.52 3.55 8.61
CA GLU A 76 15.34 2.41 7.70
C GLU A 76 16.06 2.62 6.35
N GLY A 77 16.30 3.88 6.00
CA GLY A 77 17.02 4.27 4.79
C GLY A 77 18.54 4.26 4.97
N ASN A 78 19.25 4.32 3.84
CA ASN A 78 20.72 4.36 3.82
C ASN A 78 21.24 5.81 3.87
N PHE A 79 20.97 6.53 4.96
CA PHE A 79 21.44 7.91 5.14
C PHE A 79 22.69 7.98 6.04
N GLY A 80 23.68 8.79 5.66
CA GLY A 80 24.82 9.10 6.53
C GLY A 80 24.41 9.96 7.74
N THR A 81 25.17 9.96 8.84
CA THR A 81 24.77 10.59 10.12
C THR A 81 24.40 12.07 10.01
N VAL A 82 25.16 12.86 9.25
CA VAL A 82 24.91 14.30 9.07
C VAL A 82 23.75 14.55 8.11
N GLU A 83 23.72 13.82 6.99
CA GLU A 83 22.65 13.90 5.99
C GLU A 83 21.30 13.48 6.56
N GLY A 84 21.28 12.40 7.36
CA GLY A 84 20.10 11.91 8.06
C GLY A 84 19.55 12.92 9.06
N PHE A 85 20.40 13.64 9.80
CA PHE A 85 19.95 14.70 10.70
C PHE A 85 19.25 15.82 9.91
N PHE A 86 19.86 16.31 8.83
CA PHE A 86 19.25 17.35 7.99
C PHE A 86 17.96 16.86 7.32
N ALA A 87 17.99 15.66 6.73
CA ALA A 87 16.83 15.04 6.11
C ALA A 87 15.68 14.89 7.10
N LYS A 88 15.97 14.50 8.35
CA LYS A 88 14.95 14.33 9.40
C LYS A 88 14.18 15.63 9.65
N TYR A 89 14.87 16.72 9.98
CA TYR A 89 14.20 17.96 10.38
C TYR A 89 13.69 18.78 9.20
N VAL A 90 14.52 18.97 8.16
CA VAL A 90 14.13 19.75 6.97
C VAL A 90 13.09 19.00 6.15
N GLY A 91 13.28 17.68 5.98
CA GLY A 91 12.33 16.83 5.27
C GLY A 91 10.98 16.76 5.97
N ALA A 92 10.94 16.60 7.30
CA ALA A 92 9.68 16.60 8.06
C ALA A 92 8.90 17.90 7.89
N VAL A 93 9.58 19.05 7.98
CA VAL A 93 8.93 20.35 7.78
C VAL A 93 8.41 20.48 6.34
N ALA A 94 9.23 20.14 5.34
CA ALA A 94 8.83 20.18 3.95
C ALA A 94 7.60 19.29 3.67
N MET A 95 7.64 18.04 4.14
CA MET A 95 6.56 17.08 3.94
C MET A 95 5.29 17.43 4.71
N PHE A 96 5.37 18.06 5.89
CA PHE A 96 4.20 18.59 6.58
C PHE A 96 3.45 19.66 5.76
N PHE A 97 4.17 20.50 5.01
CA PHE A 97 3.51 21.47 4.11
C PHE A 97 3.07 20.83 2.78
N ILE A 98 3.86 19.92 2.22
CA ILE A 98 3.49 19.18 1.01
C ILE A 98 2.25 18.32 1.26
N SER A 99 2.14 17.66 2.41
CA SER A 99 1.00 16.81 2.79
C SER A 99 -0.30 17.61 2.82
N LYS A 100 -0.29 18.85 3.30
CA LYS A 100 -1.45 19.76 3.24
C LYS A 100 -1.86 20.11 1.82
N ARG A 101 -0.89 20.29 0.91
CA ARG A 101 -1.17 20.50 -0.52
C ARG A 101 -1.73 19.24 -1.17
N LEU A 102 -1.21 18.06 -0.82
CA LEU A 102 -1.70 16.78 -1.30
C LEU A 102 -3.13 16.51 -0.80
N LYS A 103 -3.42 16.77 0.47
CA LYS A 103 -4.78 16.73 1.04
C LYS A 103 -5.76 17.51 0.18
N SER A 104 -5.43 18.76 -0.13
CA SER A 104 -6.29 19.61 -0.98
C SER A 104 -6.37 19.11 -2.43
N ARG A 105 -5.25 18.71 -3.05
CA ARG A 105 -5.21 18.22 -4.43
C ARG A 105 -6.03 16.95 -4.63
N HIS A 106 -6.02 16.05 -3.65
CA HIS A 106 -6.74 14.78 -3.69
C HIS A 106 -8.14 14.85 -3.07
N HIS A 107 -8.63 16.07 -2.75
CA HIS A 107 -9.98 16.31 -2.21
C HIS A 107 -10.28 15.49 -0.95
N LEU A 108 -9.27 15.34 -0.07
CA LEU A 108 -9.42 14.63 1.19
C LEU A 108 -10.20 15.47 2.20
N GLN A 109 -10.89 14.78 3.11
CA GLN A 109 -11.64 15.38 4.21
C GLN A 109 -10.73 16.13 5.17
N ASP A 110 -11.35 16.97 6.00
CA ASP A 110 -10.58 17.76 6.94
C ASP A 110 -9.80 16.92 7.94
N ASN A 111 -10.48 15.89 8.46
CA ASN A 111 -9.84 14.79 9.16
C ASN A 111 -9.43 13.69 8.18
N VAL A 112 -8.18 13.74 7.72
CA VAL A 112 -7.60 12.76 6.78
C VAL A 112 -7.60 11.31 7.29
N ARG A 113 -7.76 11.11 8.61
CA ARG A 113 -7.92 9.77 9.20
C ARG A 113 -9.22 9.11 8.77
N GLU A 114 -10.30 9.88 8.63
CA GLU A 114 -11.59 9.32 8.21
C GLU A 114 -11.52 8.75 6.78
N ASP A 115 -10.75 9.38 5.88
CA ASP A 115 -10.55 8.84 4.53
C ASP A 115 -9.76 7.53 4.56
N LEU A 116 -8.74 7.44 5.44
CA LEU A 116 -7.99 6.20 5.65
C LEU A 116 -8.89 5.10 6.22
N TYR A 117 -9.70 5.42 7.24
CA TYR A 117 -10.62 4.47 7.86
C TYR A 117 -11.67 3.98 6.88
N LYS A 118 -12.21 4.90 6.08
CA LYS A 118 -13.17 4.56 5.03
C LYS A 118 -12.53 3.65 3.99
N ALA A 119 -11.33 3.97 3.50
CA ALA A 119 -10.62 3.16 2.52
C ALA A 119 -10.31 1.75 3.04
N ALA A 120 -9.82 1.63 4.28
CA ALA A 120 -9.56 0.35 4.93
C ALA A 120 -10.84 -0.49 5.09
N ASN A 121 -11.95 0.13 5.51
CA ASN A 121 -13.22 -0.56 5.64
C ASN A 121 -13.86 -0.91 4.28
N ASP A 122 -13.70 -0.07 3.26
CA ASP A 122 -14.14 -0.35 1.88
C ASP A 122 -13.40 -1.57 1.32
N TRP A 123 -12.09 -1.68 1.57
CA TRP A 123 -11.28 -2.85 1.24
C TRP A 123 -11.78 -4.12 1.94
N VAL A 124 -11.94 -4.09 3.27
CA VAL A 124 -12.44 -5.25 4.04
C VAL A 124 -13.83 -5.66 3.57
N LYS A 125 -14.69 -4.70 3.25
CA LYS A 125 -16.02 -4.96 2.69
C LYS A 125 -15.95 -5.66 1.34
N ALA A 126 -14.97 -5.30 0.50
CA ALA A 126 -14.76 -5.93 -0.79
C ALA A 126 -14.19 -7.34 -0.70
N VAL A 127 -13.27 -7.58 0.23
CA VAL A 127 -12.83 -8.96 0.58
C VAL A 127 -14.05 -9.77 1.00
N GLY A 128 -14.94 -9.17 1.79
CA GLY A 128 -16.17 -9.80 2.25
C GLY A 128 -15.93 -10.75 3.41
N LYS A 129 -16.96 -11.55 3.76
CA LYS A 129 -16.92 -12.45 4.92
C LYS A 129 -16.70 -13.93 4.57
N HIS A 130 -16.78 -14.26 3.28
CA HIS A 130 -16.80 -15.66 2.81
C HIS A 130 -15.43 -16.17 2.35
N ARG A 131 -14.41 -15.30 2.32
CA ARG A 131 -13.04 -15.63 1.93
C ARG A 131 -12.04 -14.94 2.85
N PRO A 132 -10.90 -15.57 3.17
CA PRO A 132 -9.87 -14.94 3.99
C PRO A 132 -9.14 -13.80 3.28
N PHE A 133 -9.01 -13.86 1.96
CA PHE A 133 -8.33 -12.88 1.10
C PHE A 133 -9.18 -12.55 -0.13
N MET A 134 -8.88 -11.46 -0.83
CA MET A 134 -9.49 -11.16 -2.14
C MET A 134 -9.27 -12.32 -3.12
N GLY A 135 -8.08 -12.92 -3.11
CA GLY A 135 -7.74 -14.11 -3.90
C GLY A 135 -8.43 -15.42 -3.50
N GLY A 136 -9.31 -15.40 -2.48
CA GLY A 136 -9.95 -16.62 -1.98
C GLY A 136 -9.15 -17.22 -0.84
N SER A 137 -8.66 -18.45 -0.99
CA SER A 137 -7.90 -19.18 0.05
C SER A 137 -6.48 -18.67 0.24
N GLN A 138 -5.88 -18.10 -0.81
CA GLN A 138 -4.55 -17.49 -0.80
C GLN A 138 -4.64 -16.03 -1.26
N PRO A 139 -3.68 -15.16 -0.87
CA PRO A 139 -3.66 -13.78 -1.33
C PRO A 139 -3.34 -13.70 -2.82
N ASN A 140 -4.04 -12.82 -3.53
CA ASN A 140 -3.73 -12.49 -4.92
C ASN A 140 -2.95 -11.15 -5.01
N LEU A 141 -2.74 -10.64 -6.23
CA LEU A 141 -1.97 -9.40 -6.40
C LEU A 141 -2.71 -8.16 -5.86
N ALA A 142 -4.04 -8.19 -5.73
CA ALA A 142 -4.77 -7.11 -5.08
C ALA A 142 -4.54 -7.10 -3.57
N ASP A 143 -4.56 -8.28 -2.93
CA ASP A 143 -4.22 -8.39 -1.51
C ASP A 143 -2.81 -7.89 -1.24
N LEU A 144 -1.84 -8.31 -2.07
CA LEU A 144 -0.45 -7.89 -1.96
C LEU A 144 -0.25 -6.39 -2.21
N ALA A 145 -0.96 -5.82 -3.19
CA ALA A 145 -0.90 -4.38 -3.47
C ALA A 145 -1.42 -3.55 -2.28
N VAL A 146 -2.59 -3.89 -1.75
CA VAL A 146 -3.17 -3.17 -0.61
C VAL A 146 -2.33 -3.36 0.64
N TYR A 147 -1.88 -4.59 0.91
CA TYR A 147 -1.02 -4.88 2.06
C TYR A 147 0.29 -4.10 1.97
N GLY A 148 0.96 -4.12 0.82
CA GLY A 148 2.22 -3.39 0.61
C GLY A 148 2.07 -1.89 0.82
N VAL A 149 0.98 -1.27 0.35
CA VAL A 149 0.73 0.16 0.55
C VAL A 149 0.48 0.49 2.02
N LEU A 150 -0.31 -0.32 2.73
CA LEU A 150 -0.61 -0.08 4.14
C LEU A 150 0.61 -0.33 5.05
N ARG A 151 1.44 -1.31 4.71
CA ARG A 151 2.65 -1.69 5.46
C ARG A 151 3.65 -0.55 5.60
N VAL A 152 3.69 0.39 4.67
CA VAL A 152 4.54 1.59 4.74
C VAL A 152 4.30 2.42 6.00
N MET A 153 3.13 2.30 6.63
CA MET A 153 2.80 3.03 7.85
C MET A 153 3.15 2.29 9.15
N GLU A 154 3.61 1.03 9.09
CA GLU A 154 3.97 0.26 10.30
C GLU A 154 4.93 1.03 11.20
N GLY A 155 4.68 1.02 12.51
CA GLY A 155 5.46 1.76 13.50
C GLY A 155 5.11 3.26 13.62
N LEU A 156 4.15 3.76 12.83
CA LEU A 156 3.66 5.14 12.89
C LEU A 156 2.26 5.21 13.49
N GLU A 157 1.91 6.35 14.08
CA GLU A 157 0.61 6.61 14.70
C GLU A 157 -0.57 6.35 13.74
N ALA A 158 -0.39 6.60 12.43
CA ALA A 158 -1.40 6.34 11.41
C ALA A 158 -1.77 4.86 11.28
N TYR A 159 -0.82 3.96 11.48
CA TYR A 159 -1.05 2.52 11.46
C TYR A 159 -1.84 2.07 12.68
N ASP A 160 -1.44 2.50 13.87
CA ASP A 160 -2.12 2.15 15.12
C ASP A 160 -3.58 2.63 15.12
N ASP A 161 -3.79 3.86 14.65
CA ASP A 161 -5.12 4.45 14.45
C ASP A 161 -5.96 3.60 13.47
N MET A 162 -5.39 3.23 12.31
CA MET A 162 -6.07 2.40 11.33
C MET A 162 -6.44 1.02 11.89
N MET A 163 -5.53 0.37 12.63
CA MET A 163 -5.78 -0.93 13.23
C MET A 163 -6.86 -0.88 14.30
N THR A 164 -6.90 0.22 15.07
CA THR A 164 -7.85 0.40 16.18
C THR A 164 -9.25 0.80 15.71
N HIS A 165 -9.35 1.67 14.70
CA HIS A 165 -10.60 2.31 14.29
C HIS A 165 -11.25 1.65 13.06
N THR A 166 -10.70 0.56 12.56
CA THR A 166 -11.24 -0.14 11.39
C THR A 166 -11.34 -1.65 11.61
N LYS A 167 -11.89 -2.36 10.63
CA LYS A 167 -11.98 -3.83 10.67
C LYS A 167 -10.87 -4.51 9.87
N VAL A 168 -9.79 -3.79 9.54
CA VAL A 168 -8.72 -4.28 8.65
C VAL A 168 -7.78 -5.26 9.33
N GLN A 169 -7.59 -5.12 10.64
CA GLN A 169 -6.61 -5.87 11.42
C GLN A 169 -6.65 -7.40 11.19
N PRO A 170 -7.81 -8.08 11.21
CA PRO A 170 -7.82 -9.53 11.01
C PRO A 170 -7.36 -9.95 9.61
N TRP A 171 -7.67 -9.17 8.57
CA TRP A 171 -7.16 -9.45 7.22
C TRP A 171 -5.67 -9.14 7.12
N TYR A 172 -5.22 -8.04 7.73
CA TYR A 172 -3.82 -7.64 7.72
C TYR A 172 -2.90 -8.70 8.35
N HIS A 173 -3.26 -9.21 9.54
CA HIS A 173 -2.49 -10.27 10.18
C HIS A 173 -2.49 -11.60 9.41
N ARG A 174 -3.57 -11.90 8.66
CA ARG A 174 -3.56 -13.04 7.73
C ARG A 174 -2.56 -12.84 6.60
N MET A 175 -2.41 -11.62 6.10
CA MET A 175 -1.41 -11.28 5.08
C MET A 175 0.02 -11.41 5.62
N GLU A 176 0.30 -10.85 6.80
CA GLU A 176 1.61 -10.99 7.46
C GLU A 176 2.00 -12.46 7.64
N LYS A 177 1.06 -13.27 8.14
CA LYS A 177 1.28 -14.70 8.32
C LYS A 177 1.56 -15.42 6.99
N ALA A 178 0.76 -15.16 5.96
CA ALA A 178 0.92 -15.80 4.65
C ALA A 178 2.28 -15.46 4.01
N ILE A 179 2.74 -14.22 4.17
CA ILE A 179 4.05 -13.78 3.66
C ILE A 179 5.19 -14.39 4.48
N GLY A 180 5.10 -14.38 5.81
CA GLY A 180 6.11 -14.97 6.69
C GLY A 180 6.28 -16.48 6.48
N GLU A 181 5.19 -17.21 6.27
CA GLU A 181 5.24 -18.64 5.92
C GLU A 181 5.94 -18.88 4.57
N ALA A 182 5.68 -18.04 3.57
CA ALA A 182 6.34 -18.14 2.27
C ALA A 182 7.85 -17.87 2.35
N GLU A 183 8.29 -16.92 3.17
CA GLU A 183 9.72 -16.65 3.41
C GLU A 183 10.44 -17.85 4.05
N ILE A 184 9.81 -18.50 5.04
CA ILE A 184 10.37 -19.68 5.70
C ILE A 184 10.52 -20.85 4.72
N VAL A 185 9.51 -21.11 3.88
CA VAL A 185 9.55 -22.18 2.88
C VAL A 185 10.67 -21.94 1.86
N ASN A 186 10.82 -20.71 1.36
CA ASN A 186 11.89 -20.38 0.42
C ASN A 186 13.28 -20.55 1.04
N TRP A 187 13.46 -20.20 2.32
CA TRP A 187 14.74 -20.39 3.01
C TRP A 187 15.10 -21.88 3.18
N GLN A 188 14.11 -22.74 3.47
CA GLN A 188 14.32 -24.19 3.60
C GLN A 188 14.70 -24.85 2.26
N LEU A 189 14.14 -24.36 1.14
CA LEU A 189 14.47 -24.86 -0.21
C LEU A 189 15.86 -24.42 -0.70
N LEU A 190 16.42 -23.35 -0.13
CA LEU A 190 17.76 -22.84 -0.47
C LEU A 190 18.88 -23.48 0.38
N GLN A 191 18.55 -24.30 1.37
CA GLN A 191 19.54 -25.06 2.13
C GLN A 191 19.92 -26.33 1.36
N PRO A 192 21.22 -26.62 1.15
CA PRO A 192 21.64 -27.86 0.50
C PRO A 192 21.15 -29.07 1.30
N PRO A 193 20.69 -30.15 0.65
CA PRO A 193 20.34 -31.38 1.36
C PRO A 193 21.61 -31.92 2.04
N TYR A 194 21.54 -32.11 3.36
CA TYR A 194 22.59 -32.79 4.14
C TYR A 194 22.77 -34.24 3.68
#